data_AF-A0A7X0CMG5-F1
#
_entry.id   AF-A0A7X0CMG5-F1
#
_cell.length_a   1.000
_cell.length_b   1.000
_cell.length_c   1.000
_cell.angle_alpha   90.00
_cell.angle_beta   90.00
_cell.angle_gamma   90.00
#
_symmetry.space_group_name_H-M   'P 1'
#
loop_
_entity.id
_entity.type
_entity.pdbx_description
1 polymer ?
#
loop_
_entity_poly.entity_id
_entity_poly.type
_entity_poly.pdbx_seq_one_letter_code
_entity_poly.pdbx_strand_id
1 'polypeptide(L)'
;MSECPPILETNKDFFNEIIDIYVKGVFFLFTKAFPLLSYHAAVIFTSSVAHIKGRPGYPLYAMTKAAVRSLGSILAIDEEVLAKKYA
;
A
#
# COMPACT_ATOMS: atom_id res chain seq x y z
N MET A 1 -11.75 11.16 2.21
CA MET A 1 -11.70 10.00 3.11
C MET A 1 -11.54 10.49 4.56
N SER A 2 -12.56 11.19 5.05
CA SER A 2 -12.57 11.91 6.34
C SER A 2 -13.24 11.09 7.46
N GLU A 3 -13.84 9.95 7.11
CA GLU A 3 -14.79 9.25 7.98
C GLU A 3 -14.44 7.75 7.99
N CYS A 4 -13.29 7.41 8.56
CA CYS A 4 -13.10 6.03 9.00
C CYS A 4 -13.90 5.89 10.30
N PRO A 5 -14.88 4.97 10.40
CA PRO A 5 -15.62 4.78 11.63
C PRO A 5 -14.65 4.41 12.76
N PRO A 6 -15.01 4.65 14.03
CA PRO A 6 -14.31 4.08 15.17
C PRO A 6 -14.05 2.58 14.94
N ILE A 7 -12.93 2.06 15.44
CA ILE A 7 -12.52 0.68 15.15
C ILE A 7 -13.56 -0.36 15.56
N LEU A 8 -14.31 -0.10 16.63
CA LEU A 8 -15.35 -0.98 17.13
C LEU A 8 -16.65 -0.90 16.31
N GLU A 9 -16.80 0.12 15.48
CA GLU A 9 -17.95 0.32 14.57
C GLU A 9 -17.60 -0.05 13.13
N THR A 10 -16.36 -0.44 12.87
CA THR A 10 -15.91 -0.91 11.57
C THR A 10 -16.59 -2.24 11.25
N ASN A 11 -17.57 -2.23 10.35
CA ASN A 11 -18.19 -3.45 9.86
C ASN A 11 -17.31 -4.14 8.80
N LYS A 12 -17.67 -5.38 8.47
CA LYS A 12 -16.89 -6.25 7.57
C LYS A 12 -16.85 -5.71 6.14
N ASP A 13 -17.93 -5.10 5.66
CA ASP A 13 -18.03 -4.60 4.29
C ASP A 13 -17.12 -3.39 4.09
N PHE A 14 -17.16 -2.44 5.03
CA PHE A 14 -16.26 -1.29 5.03
C PHE A 14 -14.80 -1.72 5.16
N PHE A 15 -14.50 -2.68 6.05
CA PHE A 15 -13.16 -3.24 6.16
C PHE A 15 -12.68 -3.80 4.81
N ASN A 16 -13.49 -4.63 4.17
CA ASN A 16 -13.16 -5.23 2.87
C ASN A 16 -12.94 -4.17 1.79
N GLU A 17 -13.82 -3.17 1.70
CA GLU A 17 -13.68 -2.05 0.76
C GLU A 17 -12.33 -1.33 0.94
N ILE A 18 -11.97 -1.00 2.18
CA ILE A 18 -10.72 -0.31 2.48
C ILE A 18 -9.50 -1.18 2.12
N ILE A 19 -9.54 -2.48 2.42
CA ILE A 19 -8.46 -3.40 2.06
C ILE A 19 -8.34 -3.59 0.55
N ASP A 20 -9.48 -3.74 -0.14
CA ASP A 20 -9.54 -3.96 -1.57
C ASP A 20 -8.95 -2.76 -2.32
N ILE A 21 -9.25 -1.54 -1.89
CA ILE A 21 -8.73 -0.31 -2.50
C ILE A 21 -7.25 -0.08 -2.13
N TYR A 22 -6.95 0.02 -0.83
CA TYR A 22 -5.67 0.58 -0.38
C TYR A 22 -4.55 -0.44 -0.25
N VAL A 23 -4.86 -1.75 -0.21
CA VAL A 23 -3.86 -2.81 -0.08
C VAL A 23 -3.85 -3.67 -1.34
N LYS A 24 -4.97 -4.36 -1.65
CA LYS A 24 -5.03 -5.25 -2.81
C LYS A 24 -4.86 -4.47 -4.11
N GLY A 25 -5.55 -3.34 -4.25
CA GLY A 25 -5.46 -2.47 -5.42
C GLY A 25 -4.03 -2.06 -5.73
N VAL A 26 -3.27 -1.63 -4.72
CA VAL A 26 -1.85 -1.25 -4.87
C VAL A 26 -1.00 -2.45 -5.28
N PHE A 27 -1.16 -3.60 -4.62
CA PHE A 27 -0.41 -4.81 -4.93
C PHE A 27 -0.67 -5.32 -6.35
N PHE A 28 -1.95 -5.45 -6.73
CA PHE A 28 -2.31 -5.95 -8.05
C PHE A 28 -2.01 -4.95 -9.17
N LEU A 29 -2.11 -3.64 -8.89
CA LEU A 29 -1.66 -2.61 -9.84
C LEU A 29 -0.17 -2.77 -10.14
N PHE A 30 0.67 -2.92 -9.10
CA PHE A 30 2.11 -3.12 -9.30
C PHE A 30 2.39 -4.38 -10.13
N THR A 31 1.82 -5.53 -9.74
CA THR A 31 2.09 -6.80 -10.46
C THR A 31 1.64 -6.77 -11.92
N LYS A 32 0.58 -6.04 -12.25
CA LYS A 32 0.12 -5.85 -13.64
C LYS A 32 0.92 -4.81 -14.42
N ALA A 33 1.36 -3.74 -13.75
CA ALA A 33 2.14 -2.68 -14.38
C ALA A 33 3.61 -3.09 -14.59
N PHE A 34 4.18 -3.89 -13.69
CA PHE A 34 5.61 -4.21 -13.68
C PHE A 34 6.15 -4.79 -14.99
N PRO A 35 5.45 -5.73 -15.69
CA PRO A 35 5.88 -6.20 -17.00
C PRO A 35 5.94 -5.08 -18.06
N LEU A 36 5.08 -4.07 -17.95
CA LEU A 36 4.95 -2.95 -18.91
C LEU A 36 5.95 -1.82 -18.65
N LEU A 37 6.57 -1.76 -17.48
CA LEU A 37 7.56 -0.72 -17.16
C LEU A 37 8.79 -0.86 -18.07
N SER A 38 9.34 0.28 -18.50
CA SER A 38 10.66 0.32 -19.14
C SER A 38 11.76 -0.13 -18.17
N TYR A 39 12.90 -0.56 -18.71
CA TYR A 39 14.11 -0.72 -17.91
C TYR A 39 14.46 0.59 -17.20
N HIS A 40 15.05 0.50 -16.01
CA HIS A 40 15.42 1.66 -15.17
C HIS A 40 14.25 2.55 -14.71
N ALA A 41 13.00 2.13 -14.87
CA ALA A 41 11.83 2.87 -14.39
C ALA A 41 11.79 2.98 -12.86
N ALA A 42 11.08 3.99 -12.35
CA ALA A 42 10.82 4.18 -10.93
C ALA A 42 9.33 4.02 -10.61
N VAL A 43 9.01 3.38 -9.49
CA VAL A 43 7.67 3.29 -8.93
C VAL A 43 7.67 3.95 -7.57
N ILE A 44 6.73 4.87 -7.32
CA ILE A 44 6.61 5.60 -6.06
C ILE A 44 5.28 5.26 -5.41
N PHE A 45 5.31 4.70 -4.21
CA PHE A 45 4.12 4.41 -3.41
C PHE A 45 3.86 5.51 -2.37
N THR A 46 2.64 6.05 -2.34
CA THR A 46 2.25 7.08 -1.37
C THR A 46 1.73 6.45 -0.08
N SER A 47 2.60 6.38 0.93
CA SER A 47 2.21 6.07 2.32
C SER A 47 1.69 7.33 3.05
N SER A 48 1.79 7.38 4.37
CA SER A 48 1.37 8.52 5.22
C SER A 48 2.08 8.46 6.55
N VAL A 49 2.38 9.60 7.18
CA VAL A 49 2.91 9.66 8.57
C VAL A 49 2.06 8.86 9.59
N ALA A 50 0.77 8.65 9.30
CA ALA A 50 -0.12 7.83 10.11
C ALA A 50 0.36 6.38 10.31
N HIS A 51 1.25 5.85 9.46
CA HIS A 51 1.79 4.50 9.63
C HIS A 51 2.69 4.34 10.88
N ILE A 52 3.26 5.44 11.41
CA ILE A 52 4.13 5.45 12.59
C ILE A 52 3.65 6.38 13.69
N LYS A 53 2.89 7.43 13.34
CA LYS A 53 2.38 8.41 14.30
C LYS A 53 0.91 8.10 14.60
N GLY A 54 0.64 7.73 15.85
CA GLY A 54 -0.72 7.49 16.32
C GLY A 54 -1.63 8.70 16.14
N ARG A 55 -2.83 8.46 15.61
CA ARG A 55 -3.92 9.45 15.49
C ARG A 55 -5.24 8.78 15.90
N PRO A 56 -5.99 9.36 16.86
CA PRO A 56 -7.31 8.84 17.23
C PRO A 56 -8.23 8.71 16.00
N GLY A 57 -8.96 7.59 15.90
CA GLY A 57 -9.89 7.30 14.80
C GLY A 57 -9.27 6.81 13.49
N TYR A 58 -7.95 6.61 13.42
CA TYR A 58 -7.25 6.23 12.18
C TYR A 58 -6.69 4.79 12.12
N PRO A 59 -7.06 3.80 12.96
CA PRO A 59 -6.33 2.53 13.03
C PRO A 59 -6.36 1.76 11.70
N LEU A 60 -7.52 1.64 11.04
CA LEU A 60 -7.64 0.93 9.77
C LEU A 60 -6.84 1.64 8.65
N TYR A 61 -6.94 2.96 8.55
CA TYR A 61 -6.16 3.75 7.60
C TYR A 61 -4.64 3.66 7.87
N ALA A 62 -4.22 3.75 9.13
CA ALA A 62 -2.83 3.63 9.52
C ALA A 62 -2.27 2.26 9.12
N MET A 63 -3.05 1.19 9.32
CA MET A 63 -2.72 -0.16 8.91
C MET A 63 -2.51 -0.26 7.39
N THR A 64 -3.40 0.30 6.55
CA THR A 64 -3.20 0.24 5.09
C THR A 64 -1.96 1.01 4.64
N LYS A 65 -1.66 2.15 5.27
CA LYS A 65 -0.45 2.92 4.98
C LYS A 65 0.83 2.23 5.45
N ALA A 66 0.77 1.49 6.56
CA ALA A 66 1.86 0.61 6.99
C ALA A 66 2.08 -0.54 6.00
N ALA A 67 1.01 -1.17 5.51
CA ALA A 67 1.09 -2.22 4.49
C ALA A 67 1.76 -1.73 3.20
N VAL A 68 1.34 -0.58 2.67
CA VAL A 68 1.94 0.03 1.46
C VAL A 68 3.42 0.38 1.68
N ARG A 69 3.77 0.90 2.87
CA ARG A 69 5.15 1.22 3.22
C ARG A 69 6.02 -0.04 3.28
N SER A 70 5.52 -1.11 3.90
CA SER A 70 6.22 -2.39 3.98
C SER A 70 6.39 -3.00 2.59
N LEU A 71 5.34 -3.01 1.77
CA LEU A 71 5.38 -3.50 0.38
C LEU A 71 6.48 -2.80 -0.42
N GLY A 72 6.51 -1.46 -0.41
CA GLY A 72 7.55 -0.70 -1.14
C GLY A 72 8.97 -0.99 -0.65
N SER A 73 9.17 -1.16 0.66
CA SER A 73 10.49 -1.49 1.22
C SER A 73 10.97 -2.88 0.83
N ILE A 74 10.08 -3.88 0.78
CA ILE A 74 10.44 -5.25 0.40
C ILE A 74 10.62 -5.37 -1.12
N LEU A 75 9.75 -4.73 -1.93
CA LEU A 75 9.92 -4.71 -3.39
C LEU A 75 11.23 -4.03 -3.83
N ALA A 76 11.74 -3.06 -3.07
CA ALA A 76 12.98 -2.38 -3.40
C ALA A 76 14.23 -3.28 -3.35
N ILE A 77 14.13 -4.45 -2.71
CA ILE A 77 15.20 -5.45 -2.61
C ILE A 77 14.82 -6.79 -3.27
N ASP A 78 13.68 -6.86 -3.95
CA ASP A 78 13.22 -8.05 -4.65
C ASP A 78 14.08 -8.34 -5.89
N GLU A 79 14.41 -9.60 -6.13
CA GLU A 79 15.35 -10.01 -7.18
C GLU A 79 14.86 -9.65 -8.59
N GLU A 80 13.57 -9.84 -8.88
CA GLU A 80 13.00 -9.52 -10.20
C GLU A 80 12.99 -8.00 -10.43
N VAL A 81 12.64 -7.25 -9.38
CA VAL A 81 12.64 -5.78 -9.42
C VAL A 81 14.05 -5.22 -9.61
N LEU A 82 15.04 -5.76 -8.88
CA LEU A 82 16.43 -5.35 -9.00
C LEU A 82 17.01 -5.69 -10.38
N ALA A 83 16.69 -6.88 -10.91
CA ALA A 83 17.12 -7.29 -12.24
C ALA A 83 16.65 -6.30 -13.31
N LYS A 84 15.37 -5.89 -13.27
CA LYS A 84 14.83 -4.93 -14.25
C LYS A 84 15.34 -3.49 -14.06
N LYS A 85 15.76 -3.14 -12.85
CA LYS A 85 16.34 -1.82 -12.53
C LYS A 85 17.77 -1.65 -13.06
N TYR A 86 18.56 -2.72 -13.09
CA TYR A 86 19.98 -2.70 -13.44
C TYR A 86 20.34 -3.49 -14.71
N ALA A 87 19.34 -3.95 -15.47
CA ALA A 87 19.52 -4.51 -16.81
C ALA A 87 19.67 -3.39 -17.84
#